data_AF-W1YE23-F1
#
_entry.id   AF-W1YE23-F1
#
_cell.length_a   1.000
_cell.length_b   1.000
_cell.length_c   1.000
_cell.angle_alpha   90.00
_cell.angle_beta   90.00
_cell.angle_gamma   90.00
#
_symmetry.space_group_name_H-M   'P 1'
#
loop_
_entity.id
_entity.type
_entity.pdbx_description
1 polymer ?
#
loop_
_entity_poly.entity_id
_entity_poly.type
_entity_poly.pdbx_seq_one_letter_code
_entity_poly.pdbx_strand_id
1 'polypeptide(L)' 'TVHLRQYNINVRGAVLPTSYMVGVATHPAARRGGVGGALLKASLEELRNRGQALTILMPSKAAFYQQYGWELYA' A
#
# COMPACT_ATOMS: atom_id res chain seq x y z
N THR A 1 2.89 0.66 11.88
CA THR A 1 3.26 1.86 11.12
C THR A 1 3.29 1.53 9.64
N VAL A 2 3.21 2.54 8.79
CA VAL A 2 3.38 2.46 7.34
C VAL A 2 3.83 3.83 6.87
N HIS A 3 4.72 3.87 5.88
CA HIS A 3 5.22 5.11 5.30
C HIS A 3 4.78 5.21 3.84
N LEU A 4 4.19 6.34 3.48
CA LEU A 4 3.76 6.66 2.11
C LEU A 4 4.79 7.58 1.47
N ARG A 5 5.80 7.02 0.80
CA ARG A 5 6.81 7.84 0.10
C ARG A 5 6.26 8.29 -1.24
N GLN A 6 6.28 9.60 -1.50
CA GLN A 6 5.68 10.19 -2.70
C GLN A 6 6.59 10.02 -3.91
N TYR A 7 6.02 9.58 -5.02
CA TYR A 7 6.69 9.37 -6.31
C TYR A 7 5.77 9.71 -7.47
N ASN A 8 6.35 9.74 -8.66
CA ASN A 8 5.63 9.65 -9.92
C ASN A 8 5.97 8.32 -10.58
N ILE A 9 4.99 7.65 -11.17
CA ILE A 9 5.19 6.44 -11.97
C ILE A 9 4.75 6.70 -13.41
N ASN A 10 5.48 6.14 -14.37
CA ASN A 10 5.04 6.12 -15.76
C ASN A 10 4.24 4.84 -16.01
N VAL A 11 2.97 4.99 -16.39
CA VAL A 11 2.10 3.88 -16.80
C VAL A 11 1.68 4.12 -18.23
N ARG A 12 2.24 3.32 -19.16
CA ARG A 12 1.93 3.38 -20.60
C ARG A 12 2.08 4.79 -21.19
N GLY A 13 3.12 5.52 -20.78
CA GLY A 13 3.39 6.89 -21.22
C GLY A 13 2.74 7.98 -20.38
N ALA A 14 1.78 7.66 -19.51
CA ALA A 14 1.17 8.62 -18.59
C ALA A 14 1.93 8.69 -17.26
N VAL A 15 2.31 9.89 -16.82
CA VAL A 15 2.94 10.09 -15.51
C VAL A 15 1.84 10.32 -14.47
N LEU A 16 1.77 9.43 -13.47
CA LEU A 16 0.75 9.45 -12.42
C LEU A 16 1.41 9.67 -11.06
N PRO A 17 0.83 10.53 -10.19
CA PRO A 17 1.27 10.62 -8.80
C PRO A 17 0.95 9.31 -8.08
N THR A 18 1.91 8.81 -7.31
CA THR A 18 1.77 7.56 -6.57
C THR A 18 2.52 7.63 -5.24
N SER A 19 2.21 6.70 -4.35
CA SER A 19 3.02 6.43 -3.18
C SER A 19 3.61 5.03 -3.24
N TYR A 20 4.89 4.92 -2.87
CA TYR A 20 5.51 3.65 -2.53
C TYR A 20 5.29 3.39 -1.03
N MET A 21 4.49 2.37 -0.70
CA MET A 21 4.24 1.98 0.68
C MET A 21 5.40 1.13 1.19
N VAL A 22 6.02 1.60 2.28
CA VAL A 22 7.15 0.89 2.92
C VAL A 22 6.99 0.82 4.43
N GLY A 23 7.67 -0.14 5.04
CA GLY A 23 7.70 -0.28 6.50
C GLY A 23 6.35 -0.64 7.11
N VAL A 24 5.50 -1.39 6.39
CA VAL A 24 4.24 -1.91 6.93
C VAL A 24 4.57 -2.88 8.07
N ALA A 25 4.32 -2.43 9.30
CA ALA A 25 4.65 -3.18 10.50
C ALA A 25 3.52 -3.12 11.53
N THR A 26 3.14 -4.28 12.06
CA THR A 26 2.29 -4.41 13.25
C THR A 26 3.07 -5.10 14.35
N HIS A 27 2.91 -4.65 15.59
CA HIS A 27 3.51 -5.31 16.75
C HIS A 27 3.10 -6.81 16.79
N PRO A 28 4.01 -7.76 17.12
CA PRO A 28 3.69 -9.18 17.11
C PRO A 28 2.45 -9.56 17.93
N ALA A 29 2.27 -8.94 19.11
CA ALA A 29 1.10 -9.14 19.98
C ALA A 29 -0.23 -8.68 19.36
N ALA A 30 -0.20 -7.81 18.34
CA ALA A 30 -1.38 -7.31 17.62
C ALA A 30 -1.66 -8.08 16.32
N ARG A 31 -0.86 -9.11 15.99
CA ARG A 31 -1.09 -9.95 14.82
C ARG A 31 -2.42 -10.70 14.97
N ARG A 32 -3.09 -10.97 13.84
CA ARG A 32 -4.40 -11.63 13.78
C ARG A 32 -5.56 -10.88 14.46
N GLY A 33 -5.32 -9.69 15.02
CA GLY A 33 -6.35 -8.81 15.60
C GLY A 33 -6.89 -7.73 14.64
N GLY A 34 -6.70 -7.88 13.32
CA GLY A 34 -7.22 -6.93 12.32
C GLY A 34 -6.48 -5.59 12.17
N VAL A 35 -5.60 -5.23 13.11
CA VAL A 35 -4.88 -3.93 13.12
C VAL A 35 -4.11 -3.67 11.82
N GLY A 36 -3.47 -4.69 11.24
CA GLY A 36 -2.73 -4.55 9.98
C GLY A 36 -3.65 -4.21 8.81
N GLY A 37 -4.84 -4.80 8.75
CA GLY A 37 -5.83 -4.50 7.72
C GLY A 37 -6.42 -3.11 7.88
N ALA A 38 -6.74 -2.71 9.12
CA ALA A 38 -7.22 -1.35 9.41
C ALA A 38 -6.19 -0.28 9.01
N LEU A 39 -4.91 -0.52 9.30
CA LEU A 39 -3.81 0.36 8.90
C LEU A 39 -3.69 0.48 7.38
N LEU A 40 -3.75 -0.63 6.65
CA LEU A 40 -3.72 -0.62 5.19
C LEU A 40 -4.91 0.13 4.60
N LYS A 41 -6.12 -0.13 5.11
CA LYS A 41 -7.33 0.55 4.63
C LYS A 41 -7.27 2.06 4.85
N ALA A 42 -6.88 2.49 6.05
CA ALA A 42 -6.70 3.92 6.35
C ALA A 42 -5.66 4.57 5.43
N SER A 43 -4.60 3.83 5.09
CA SER A 43 -3.58 4.32 4.16
C SER A 43 -4.12 4.45 2.73
N LEU A 44 -4.92 3.50 2.25
CA LEU A 44 -5.57 3.58 0.94
C LEU A 44 -6.55 4.75 0.86
N GLU A 45 -7.29 5.01 1.94
CA GLU A 45 -8.18 6.18 2.04
C GLU A 45 -7.40 7.50 1.95
N GLU A 46 -6.24 7.57 2.61
CA GLU A 46 -5.34 8.73 2.50
C GLU A 46 -4.82 8.92 1.06
N LEU A 47 -4.44 7.85 0.37
CA LEU A 47 -4.01 7.93 -1.03
C LEU A 47 -5.14 8.40 -1.95
N ARG A 48 -6.37 7.93 -1.71
CA ARG A 48 -7.56 8.42 -2.42
C ARG A 48 -7.77 9.91 -2.21
N ASN A 49 -7.64 10.39 -0.97
CA ASN A 49 -7.78 11.83 -0.65
C ASN A 49 -6.71 12.68 -1.35
N ARG A 50 -5.53 12.11 -1.62
CA ARG A 50 -4.44 12.74 -2.40
C ARG A 50 -4.62 12.65 -3.91
N GLY A 51 -5.70 12.03 -4.41
CA GLY A 51 -5.91 11.80 -5.84
C GLY A 51 -4.95 10.76 -6.44
N GLN A 52 -4.35 9.88 -5.62
CA GLN A 52 -3.42 8.85 -6.09
C GLN A 52 -4.19 7.56 -6.38
N ALA A 53 -4.43 7.30 -7.66
CA ALA A 53 -5.22 6.15 -8.11
C ALA A 53 -4.47 4.81 -8.02
N LEU A 54 -3.15 4.83 -7.82
CA LEU A 54 -2.33 3.62 -7.72
C LEU A 54 -1.26 3.77 -6.64
N THR A 55 -0.87 2.62 -6.08
CA THR A 55 0.25 2.52 -5.15
C THR A 55 0.99 1.22 -5.32
N ILE A 56 2.29 1.27 -5.11
CA ILE A 56 3.18 0.12 -5.18
C ILE A 56 3.72 -0.21 -3.79
N LEU A 57 4.08 -1.47 -3.58
CA LEU A 57 4.76 -1.94 -2.38
C LEU A 57 5.65 -3.13 -2.72
N MET A 58 6.63 -3.40 -1.87
CA MET A 58 7.41 -4.62 -1.94
C MET A 58 6.87 -5.59 -0.89
N PRO A 59 6.21 -6.70 -1.29
CA PRO A 59 5.53 -7.55 -0.32
C PRO A 59 6.52 -8.46 0.40
N SER A 60 6.44 -8.51 1.72
CA SER A 60 7.08 -9.58 2.50
C SER A 60 6.35 -10.92 2.37
N LYS A 61 5.02 -10.88 2.13
CA LYS A 61 4.17 -12.03 1.82
C LYS A 61 3.03 -11.59 0.91
N ALA A 62 3.09 -11.94 -0.38
CA ALA A 62 2.14 -11.47 -1.40
C ALA A 62 0.66 -11.73 -1.02
N ALA A 63 0.34 -12.95 -0.56
CA ALA A 63 -1.01 -13.34 -0.17
C ALA A 63 -1.65 -12.45 0.92
N PHE A 64 -0.83 -11.81 1.78
CA PHE A 64 -1.36 -10.87 2.76
C PHE A 64 -1.91 -9.59 2.10
N TYR A 65 -1.28 -9.11 1.04
CA TYR A 65 -1.66 -7.86 0.37
C TYR A 65 -2.73 -8.09 -0.72
N GLN A 66 -2.80 -9.28 -1.31
CA GLN A 66 -3.80 -9.62 -2.33
C GLN A 66 -5.24 -9.47 -1.84
N GLN A 67 -5.52 -9.82 -0.58
CA GLN A 67 -6.85 -9.62 0.01
C GLN A 67 -7.27 -8.13 0.12
N TYR A 68 -6.33 -7.19 -0.07
CA TYR A 68 -6.58 -5.74 -0.06
C TYR A 68 -6.48 -5.11 -1.46
N GLY A 69 -6.41 -5.93 -2.53
CA GLY A 69 -6.46 -5.46 -3.91
C GLY A 69 -5.10 -5.24 -4.59
N TRP A 70 -3.98 -5.61 -3.95
CA TRP A 70 -2.69 -5.65 -4.63
C TRP A 70 -2.56 -6.90 -5.48
N GLU A 71 -1.89 -6.78 -6.62
CA GLU A 71 -1.49 -7.93 -7.43
C GLU A 71 -0.02 -7.85 -7.82
N LEU A 72 0.51 -8.98 -8.30
CA LEU A 72 1.85 -9.03 -8.87
C LEU A 72 1.85 -8.36 -10.25
N TYR A 73 2.85 -7.51 -10.49
CA TYR A 73 3.10 -6.91 -11.79
C TYR A 73 4.37 -7.53 -12.38
N ALA A 74 4.32 -7.89 -13.66
CA ALA A 74 5.40 -8.52 -14.42
C ALA A 74 5.98 -7.55 -15.45
#